data_AF-A0A914MX40-F1
#
_entry.id   AF-A0A914MX40-F1
#
_cell.length_a   1.000
_cell.length_b   1.000
_cell.length_c   1.000
_cell.angle_alpha   90.00
_cell.angle_beta   90.00
_cell.angle_gamma   90.00
#
_symmetry.space_group_name_H-M   'P 1'
#
loop_
_entity.id
_entity.type
_entity.pdbx_description
1 polymer ?
#
loop_
_entity_poly.entity_id
_entity_poly.type
_entity_poly.pdbx_seq_one_letter_code
_entity_poly.pdbx_strand_id
1 'polypeptide(L)'
;MAQEKHKISKNKWKIVCRSYKKLKKDTRDKNTKVAARQPFPVQDVDEQENNEKQSAINWARHWSSNLKDYLLSSDVVVANANEVYSFVIRFLASLGVKIDRNKFSQQLPPFNIANLLKFSDTDGHVEYGLESLEALATKISMNEISIDGQPIVVEEVGGIAIIDGSNLLGVTVGNYCASKAMHLASRYGIGFVVLRNTNSVGPGQFYAKQMVEVGMKGFSRIPENVFEYFCYKFK
;
A
#
# COMPACT_ATOMS: atom_id res chain seq x y z
N MET A 1 -13.68 -52.11 37.18
CA MET A 1 -12.81 -52.40 36.01
C MET A 1 -13.05 -51.24 35.03
N ALA A 2 -12.21 -50.21 34.88
CA ALA A 2 -10.79 -50.18 34.44
C ALA A 2 -10.60 -51.06 33.19
N GLN A 3 -10.09 -50.65 32.03
CA GLN A 3 -9.46 -49.48 31.39
C GLN A 3 -9.91 -49.57 29.89
N GLU A 4 -9.75 -48.64 28.95
CA GLU A 4 -8.56 -47.87 28.60
C GLU A 4 -8.91 -46.77 27.57
N LYS A 5 -8.16 -45.68 27.67
CA LYS A 5 -8.30 -44.43 26.92
C LYS A 5 -7.52 -44.51 25.61
N HIS A 6 -8.07 -44.00 24.50
CA HIS A 6 -7.25 -43.43 23.43
C HIS A 6 -7.64 -41.97 23.16
N LYS A 7 -6.77 -41.09 23.67
CA LYS A 7 -6.65 -39.68 23.31
C LYS A 7 -6.11 -39.59 21.88
N ILE A 8 -6.76 -38.81 21.02
CA ILE A 8 -6.09 -38.20 19.85
C ILE A 8 -6.31 -36.69 19.90
N SER A 9 -5.20 -36.00 19.68
CA SER A 9 -4.85 -34.64 20.09
C SER A 9 -5.66 -33.54 19.39
N LYS A 10 -6.16 -32.58 20.19
CA LYS A 10 -6.54 -31.24 19.72
C LYS A 10 -5.26 -30.45 19.40
N ASN A 11 -4.78 -30.49 18.16
CA ASN A 11 -3.73 -29.57 17.73
C ASN A 11 -4.33 -28.17 17.52
N LYS A 12 -4.23 -27.37 18.58
CA LYS A 12 -4.28 -25.90 18.56
C LYS A 12 -3.18 -25.40 17.61
N TRP A 13 -3.55 -24.79 16.50
CA TRP A 13 -2.67 -23.88 15.79
C TRP A 13 -2.41 -22.67 16.69
N LYS A 14 -1.27 -22.67 17.38
CA LYS A 14 -0.72 -21.49 18.06
C LYS A 14 0.17 -20.77 17.06
N ILE A 15 -0.38 -19.78 16.37
CA ILE A 15 0.45 -18.77 15.70
C ILE A 15 1.00 -17.88 16.82
N VAL A 16 2.32 -17.91 17.01
CA VAL A 16 3.01 -17.06 17.96
C VAL A 16 3.34 -15.74 17.26
N CYS A 17 2.41 -14.79 17.25
CA CYS A 17 2.75 -13.41 16.94
C CYS A 17 3.47 -12.79 18.14
N ARG A 18 4.78 -12.60 18.05
CA ARG A 18 5.53 -11.81 19.05
C ARG A 18 5.13 -10.33 18.89
N SER A 19 4.54 -9.77 19.94
CA SER A 19 4.09 -8.37 20.00
C SER A 19 5.25 -7.37 19.88
N TYR A 20 5.08 -6.40 18.97
CA TYR A 20 5.99 -5.31 18.62
C TYR A 20 6.06 -4.17 19.67
N LYS A 21 6.17 -4.49 20.97
CA LYS A 21 6.08 -3.49 22.07
C LYS A 21 7.40 -3.16 22.80
N LYS A 22 8.58 -3.58 22.32
CA LYS A 22 9.84 -3.43 23.07
C LYS A 22 11.01 -2.67 22.42
N LEU A 23 10.78 -1.84 21.39
CA LEU A 23 11.84 -1.07 20.72
C LEU A 23 11.72 0.47 20.85
N LYS A 24 11.11 0.98 21.93
CA LYS A 24 11.11 2.42 22.27
C LYS A 24 11.78 2.70 23.62
N LYS A 25 13.08 2.45 23.70
CA LYS A 25 14.00 3.08 24.64
C LYS A 25 15.38 2.95 24.00
N ASP A 26 16.19 4.00 24.12
CA ASP A 26 17.53 4.13 23.54
C ASP A 26 17.58 4.61 22.08
N THR A 27 17.20 5.87 21.88
CA THR A 27 17.98 6.86 21.09
C THR A 27 17.29 8.22 21.15
N ARG A 28 17.31 8.83 22.34
CA ARG A 28 17.36 10.30 22.44
C ARG A 28 18.82 10.67 22.70
N ASP A 29 19.20 11.80 22.14
CA ASP A 29 20.51 12.46 22.18
C ASP A 29 21.53 11.98 21.13
N LYS A 30 21.62 12.72 20.02
CA LYS A 30 22.67 13.75 19.85
C LYS A 30 22.58 14.46 18.49
N ASN A 31 22.69 15.78 18.58
CA ASN A 31 23.20 16.75 17.60
C ASN A 31 22.34 17.20 16.39
N THR A 32 21.64 18.30 16.66
CA THR A 32 21.31 19.40 15.76
C THR A 32 22.56 20.03 15.14
N LYS A 33 22.66 20.07 13.80
CA LYS A 33 23.27 21.17 13.03
C LYS A 33 22.58 21.26 11.66
N VAL A 34 21.91 22.38 11.41
CA VAL A 34 21.29 22.72 10.12
C VAL A 34 22.38 23.24 9.19
N ALA A 35 22.59 22.57 8.05
CA ALA A 35 23.45 23.05 6.98
C ALA A 35 22.59 23.52 5.79
N ALA A 36 22.95 24.69 5.24
CA ALA A 36 22.25 25.36 4.15
C ALA A 36 22.17 24.50 2.87
N ARG A 37 21.00 24.49 2.20
CA ARG A 37 20.75 23.72 0.97
C ARG A 37 21.26 24.48 -0.27
N GLN A 38 22.20 23.89 -0.98
CA GLN A 38 22.50 24.21 -2.39
C GLN A 38 21.44 23.55 -3.30
N PRO A 39 21.13 24.11 -4.49
CA PRO A 39 20.15 23.54 -5.41
C PRO A 39 20.61 22.15 -5.93
N PHE A 40 19.66 21.22 -6.03
CA PHE A 40 19.94 19.84 -6.46
C PHE A 40 20.30 19.80 -7.96
N PRO A 41 21.36 19.06 -8.36
CA PRO A 41 21.65 18.83 -9.76
C PRO A 41 20.62 17.87 -10.37
N VAL A 42 20.20 18.14 -11.61
CA VAL A 42 19.36 17.24 -12.41
C VAL A 42 20.23 16.03 -12.77
N GLN A 43 19.89 14.85 -12.27
CA GLN A 43 20.56 13.59 -12.59
C GLN A 43 19.76 12.80 -13.64
N ASP A 44 20.49 12.14 -14.54
CA ASP A 44 19.96 11.35 -15.65
C ASP A 44 19.09 10.18 -15.17
N VAL A 45 17.99 9.91 -15.90
CA VAL A 45 16.94 8.94 -15.53
C VAL A 45 17.49 7.50 -15.40
N ASP A 46 18.52 7.14 -16.17
CA ASP A 46 19.19 5.83 -16.09
C ASP A 46 20.08 5.68 -14.85
N GLU A 47 20.62 6.79 -14.31
CA GLU A 47 21.36 6.79 -13.04
C GLU A 47 20.43 6.61 -11.85
N GLN A 48 19.18 7.08 -11.94
CA GLN A 48 18.18 6.90 -10.87
C GLN A 48 17.74 5.44 -10.75
N GLU A 49 17.51 4.74 -11.87
CA GLU A 49 17.07 3.33 -11.85
C GLU A 49 18.18 2.39 -11.30
N ASN A 50 19.45 2.69 -11.62
CA ASN A 50 20.59 2.00 -11.04
C ASN A 50 20.82 2.38 -9.57
N ASN A 51 20.60 3.63 -9.18
CA ASN A 51 20.70 4.06 -7.79
C ASN A 51 19.55 3.52 -6.93
N GLU A 52 18.36 3.26 -7.47
CA GLU A 52 17.26 2.60 -6.77
C GLU A 52 17.57 1.12 -6.52
N LYS A 53 18.08 0.39 -7.53
CA LYS A 53 18.56 -1.00 -7.36
C LYS A 53 19.70 -1.05 -6.35
N GLN A 54 20.65 -0.14 -6.44
CA GLN A 54 21.76 -0.05 -5.50
C GLN A 54 21.29 0.37 -4.09
N SER A 55 20.29 1.24 -3.97
CA SER A 55 19.70 1.66 -2.70
C SER A 55 18.90 0.54 -2.05
N ALA A 56 18.16 -0.27 -2.82
CA ALA A 56 17.47 -1.47 -2.33
C ALA A 56 18.48 -2.54 -1.86
N ILE A 57 19.57 -2.73 -2.61
CA ILE A 57 20.69 -3.60 -2.21
C ILE A 57 21.42 -3.03 -0.97
N ASN A 58 21.59 -1.72 -0.87
CA ASN A 58 22.23 -1.06 0.26
C ASN A 58 21.32 -1.05 1.50
N TRP A 59 20.00 -0.96 1.32
CA TRP A 59 18.98 -1.15 2.37
C TRP A 59 19.02 -2.58 2.91
N ALA A 60 19.00 -3.57 2.00
CA ALA A 60 19.16 -4.97 2.36
C ALA A 60 20.48 -5.21 3.11
N ARG A 61 21.57 -4.55 2.70
CA ARG A 61 22.90 -4.66 3.32
C ARG A 61 23.01 -4.00 4.69
N HIS A 62 22.39 -2.84 4.92
CA HIS A 62 22.49 -2.13 6.21
C HIS A 62 21.79 -2.87 7.36
N TRP A 63 20.93 -3.85 7.04
CA TRP A 63 20.28 -4.76 8.00
C TRP A 63 20.85 -6.20 8.01
N SER A 64 21.98 -6.46 7.32
CA SER A 64 22.41 -7.80 6.90
C SER A 64 23.47 -8.54 7.73
N SER A 65 23.35 -8.61 9.06
CA SER A 65 23.85 -9.84 9.72
C SER A 65 22.77 -10.90 9.87
N ASN A 66 21.49 -10.51 10.00
CA ASN A 66 20.41 -11.43 10.38
C ASN A 66 19.41 -11.77 9.25
N LEU A 67 19.51 -11.11 8.09
CA LEU A 67 18.56 -11.29 6.97
C LEU A 67 19.06 -12.20 5.85
N LYS A 68 20.39 -12.45 5.74
CA LYS A 68 20.92 -13.38 4.72
C LYS A 68 20.42 -14.80 4.95
N ASP A 69 20.48 -15.27 6.19
CA ASP A 69 20.00 -16.62 6.54
C ASP A 69 18.47 -16.72 6.40
N TYR A 70 17.75 -15.62 6.60
CA TYR A 70 16.30 -15.55 6.39
C TYR A 70 15.94 -15.63 4.90
N LEU A 71 16.60 -14.85 4.04
CA LEU A 71 16.36 -14.86 2.58
C LEU A 71 16.76 -16.18 1.92
N LEU A 72 17.73 -16.90 2.50
CA LEU A 72 18.20 -18.22 2.05
C LEU A 72 17.49 -19.38 2.76
N SER A 73 16.59 -19.10 3.69
CA SER A 73 15.79 -20.12 4.36
C SER A 73 14.80 -20.74 3.38
N SER A 74 14.47 -22.02 3.59
CA SER A 74 13.40 -22.71 2.85
C SER A 74 12.01 -22.11 3.04
N ASP A 75 11.89 -21.16 3.98
CA ASP A 75 10.63 -20.53 4.37
C ASP A 75 10.31 -19.30 3.52
N VAL A 76 11.23 -18.86 2.65
CA VAL A 76 11.06 -17.70 1.77
C VAL A 76 10.99 -18.14 0.31
N VAL A 77 9.85 -17.87 -0.34
CA VAL A 77 9.66 -18.09 -1.78
C VAL A 77 9.73 -16.76 -2.52
N VAL A 78 10.68 -16.63 -3.43
CA VAL A 78 10.76 -15.48 -4.35
C VAL A 78 9.89 -15.76 -5.56
N ALA A 79 8.75 -15.08 -5.65
CA ALA A 79 7.81 -15.22 -6.77
C ALA A 79 8.10 -14.21 -7.88
N ASN A 80 7.84 -14.59 -9.13
CA ASN A 80 7.91 -13.66 -10.26
C ASN A 80 6.77 -12.64 -10.17
N ALA A 81 7.08 -11.34 -10.32
CA ALA A 81 6.08 -10.28 -10.22
C ALA A 81 4.89 -10.48 -11.18
N ASN A 82 5.13 -10.89 -12.43
CA ASN A 82 4.07 -11.10 -13.42
C ASN A 82 3.16 -12.29 -13.06
N GLU A 83 3.73 -13.30 -12.40
CA GLU A 83 2.97 -14.43 -11.89
C GLU A 83 2.05 -14.00 -10.73
N VAL A 84 2.57 -13.18 -9.82
CA VAL A 84 1.80 -12.57 -8.72
C VAL A 84 0.64 -11.73 -9.28
N TYR A 85 0.89 -10.87 -10.28
CA TYR A 85 -0.17 -10.11 -10.95
C TYR A 85 -1.26 -11.03 -11.51
N SER A 86 -0.86 -12.05 -12.24
CA SER A 86 -1.79 -13.00 -12.88
C SER A 86 -2.59 -13.77 -11.84
N PHE A 87 -1.96 -14.15 -10.72
CA PHE A 87 -2.63 -14.78 -9.58
C PHE A 87 -3.68 -13.86 -8.96
N VAL A 88 -3.32 -12.62 -8.61
CA VAL A 88 -4.23 -11.65 -7.99
C VAL A 88 -5.45 -11.38 -8.87
N ILE A 89 -5.24 -11.22 -10.18
CA ILE A 89 -6.33 -10.99 -11.13
C ILE A 89 -7.29 -12.19 -11.14
N ARG A 90 -6.77 -13.43 -11.23
CA ARG A 90 -7.59 -14.66 -11.19
C ARG A 90 -8.32 -14.82 -9.86
N PHE A 91 -7.66 -14.51 -8.76
CA PHE A 91 -8.23 -14.56 -7.41
C PHE A 91 -9.40 -13.58 -7.26
N LEU A 92 -9.25 -12.33 -7.69
CA LEU A 92 -10.34 -11.36 -7.63
C LEU A 92 -11.49 -11.74 -8.58
N ALA A 93 -11.18 -12.32 -9.74
CA ALA A 93 -12.19 -12.87 -10.64
C ALA A 93 -13.05 -13.94 -9.95
N SER A 94 -12.41 -14.85 -9.21
CA SER A 94 -13.13 -15.92 -8.49
C SER A 94 -13.99 -15.40 -7.34
N LEU A 95 -13.71 -14.20 -6.83
CA LEU A 95 -14.52 -13.50 -5.84
C LEU A 95 -15.66 -12.68 -6.45
N GLY A 96 -15.84 -12.73 -7.78
CA GLY A 96 -16.91 -12.03 -8.49
C GLY A 96 -16.61 -10.59 -8.87
N VAL A 97 -15.37 -10.11 -8.69
CA VAL A 97 -14.95 -8.79 -9.18
C VAL A 97 -14.98 -8.80 -10.70
N LYS A 98 -15.77 -7.92 -11.30
CA LYS A 98 -15.90 -7.83 -12.77
C LYS A 98 -14.57 -7.40 -13.39
N ILE A 99 -14.10 -8.21 -14.34
CA ILE A 99 -12.91 -7.92 -15.13
C ILE A 99 -13.36 -7.55 -16.54
N ASP A 100 -13.26 -6.26 -16.87
CA ASP A 100 -13.44 -5.81 -18.24
C ASP A 100 -12.14 -6.02 -19.02
N ARG A 101 -12.06 -7.11 -19.78
CA ARG A 101 -10.87 -7.46 -20.59
C ARG A 101 -10.58 -6.45 -21.69
N ASN A 102 -11.57 -5.66 -22.10
CA ASN A 102 -11.45 -4.66 -23.17
C ASN A 102 -10.95 -3.32 -22.63
N LYS A 103 -11.03 -3.09 -21.31
CA LYS A 103 -10.47 -1.92 -20.65
C LYS A 103 -9.15 -2.31 -19.98
N PHE A 104 -8.07 -2.33 -20.75
CA PHE A 104 -6.70 -2.42 -20.21
C PHE A 104 -6.25 -1.13 -19.49
N SER A 105 -7.18 -0.37 -18.92
CA SER A 105 -6.88 0.86 -18.20
C SER A 105 -6.42 0.49 -16.80
N GLN A 106 -5.30 1.09 -16.38
CA GLN A 106 -4.67 1.01 -15.05
C GLN A 106 -5.58 1.46 -13.89
N GLN A 107 -6.88 1.66 -14.14
CA GLN A 107 -7.89 2.13 -13.20
C GLN A 107 -8.85 1.02 -12.75
N LEU A 108 -8.77 -0.18 -13.35
CA LEU A 108 -9.61 -1.30 -12.95
C LEU A 108 -9.24 -1.83 -11.54
N PRO A 109 -10.23 -2.22 -10.71
CA PRO A 109 -9.96 -2.65 -9.34
C PRO A 109 -8.90 -3.77 -9.19
N PRO A 110 -8.89 -4.81 -10.05
CA PRO A 110 -7.86 -5.86 -9.95
C PRO A 110 -6.44 -5.37 -10.20
N PHE A 111 -6.26 -4.42 -11.13
CA PHE A 111 -4.95 -3.85 -11.42
C PHE A 111 -4.49 -2.92 -10.28
N ASN A 112 -5.41 -2.13 -9.72
CA ASN A 112 -5.12 -1.29 -8.56
C ASN A 112 -4.62 -2.12 -7.37
N ILE A 113 -5.33 -3.22 -7.06
CA ILE A 113 -4.95 -4.14 -5.99
C ILE A 113 -3.60 -4.78 -6.28
N ALA A 114 -3.39 -5.34 -7.48
CA ALA A 114 -2.13 -5.99 -7.81
C ALA A 114 -0.93 -5.03 -7.77
N ASN A 115 -1.10 -3.77 -8.19
CA ASN A 115 -0.08 -2.73 -8.08
C ASN A 115 0.23 -2.38 -6.61
N LEU A 116 -0.79 -2.25 -5.77
CA LEU A 116 -0.61 -1.97 -4.34
C LEU A 116 0.10 -3.13 -3.64
N LEU A 117 -0.29 -4.37 -3.92
CA LEU A 117 0.31 -5.55 -3.32
C LEU A 117 1.78 -5.65 -3.71
N LYS A 118 2.09 -5.49 -5.00
CA LYS A 118 3.48 -5.46 -5.47
C LYS A 118 4.27 -4.37 -4.77
N PHE A 119 3.76 -3.14 -4.75
CA PHE A 119 4.43 -2.02 -4.09
C PHE A 119 4.69 -2.33 -2.62
N SER A 120 3.69 -2.87 -1.93
CA SER A 120 3.77 -3.16 -0.50
C SER A 120 4.79 -4.26 -0.21
N ASP A 121 4.81 -5.34 -0.99
CA ASP A 121 5.77 -6.43 -0.85
C ASP A 121 7.20 -6.00 -1.22
N THR A 122 7.37 -5.15 -2.25
CA THR A 122 8.71 -4.65 -2.65
C THR A 122 9.28 -3.65 -1.67
N ASP A 123 8.43 -2.81 -1.07
CA ASP A 123 8.85 -1.72 -0.20
C ASP A 123 8.87 -2.14 1.29
N GLY A 124 8.54 -3.40 1.59
CA GLY A 124 8.62 -3.99 2.93
C GLY A 124 7.41 -3.71 3.84
N HIS A 125 6.28 -3.32 3.26
CA HIS A 125 4.98 -3.13 3.91
C HIS A 125 4.10 -4.38 3.80
N VAL A 126 4.62 -5.52 4.25
CA VAL A 126 4.04 -6.87 4.01
C VAL A 126 2.60 -6.98 4.50
N GLU A 127 2.21 -6.23 5.55
CA GLU A 127 0.85 -6.21 6.09
C GLU A 127 -0.22 -5.68 5.11
N TYR A 128 0.20 -4.96 4.07
CA TYR A 128 -0.64 -4.50 2.96
C TYR A 128 -0.33 -5.23 1.64
N GLY A 129 0.62 -6.16 1.66
CA GLY A 129 1.02 -7.01 0.54
C GLY A 129 0.17 -8.27 0.46
N LEU A 130 0.72 -9.35 -0.11
CA LEU A 130 -0.01 -10.60 -0.35
C LEU A 130 -0.63 -11.21 0.92
N GLU A 131 -0.07 -10.95 2.10
CA GLU A 131 -0.63 -11.36 3.40
C GLU A 131 -2.07 -10.86 3.61
N SER A 132 -2.41 -9.69 3.05
CA SER A 132 -3.73 -9.07 3.20
C SER A 132 -4.84 -9.71 2.35
N LEU A 133 -4.51 -10.60 1.41
CA LEU A 133 -5.46 -11.16 0.46
C LEU A 133 -6.55 -12.01 1.14
N GLU A 134 -6.21 -12.77 2.18
CA GLU A 134 -7.20 -13.59 2.90
C GLU A 134 -8.26 -12.72 3.59
N ALA A 135 -7.82 -11.67 4.26
CA ALA A 135 -8.71 -10.69 4.88
C ALA A 135 -9.58 -9.99 3.82
N LEU A 136 -9.01 -9.63 2.67
CA LEU A 136 -9.75 -9.06 1.56
C LEU A 136 -10.83 -10.01 1.03
N ALA A 137 -10.49 -11.29 0.78
CA ALA A 137 -11.45 -12.30 0.34
C ALA A 137 -12.58 -12.47 1.34
N THR A 138 -12.24 -12.57 2.63
CA THR A 138 -13.22 -12.73 3.70
C THR A 138 -14.22 -11.59 3.69
N LYS A 139 -13.74 -10.35 3.66
CA LYS A 139 -14.60 -9.17 3.62
C LYS A 139 -15.48 -9.08 2.37
N ILE A 140 -14.94 -9.43 1.19
CA ILE A 140 -15.74 -9.48 -0.05
C ILE A 140 -16.82 -10.56 0.06
N SER A 141 -16.47 -11.75 0.56
CA SER A 141 -17.41 -12.88 0.70
C SER A 141 -18.53 -12.61 1.72
N MET A 142 -18.26 -11.79 2.73
CA MET A 142 -19.22 -11.35 3.74
C MET A 142 -20.04 -10.13 3.30
N ASN A 143 -19.87 -9.66 2.06
CA ASN A 143 -20.45 -8.42 1.54
C ASN A 143 -20.13 -7.17 2.39
N GLU A 144 -19.02 -7.18 3.11
CA GLU A 144 -18.53 -6.02 3.86
C GLU A 144 -17.86 -4.99 2.97
N ILE A 145 -17.49 -5.37 1.73
CA ILE A 145 -16.89 -4.49 0.72
C ILE A 145 -17.74 -4.52 -0.53
N SER A 146 -18.08 -3.33 -1.04
CA SER A 146 -18.72 -3.19 -2.33
C SER A 146 -17.70 -3.36 -3.45
N ILE A 147 -17.92 -4.35 -4.33
CA ILE A 147 -17.04 -4.66 -5.46
C ILE A 147 -17.46 -3.98 -6.77
N ASP A 148 -18.62 -3.31 -6.78
CA ASP A 148 -19.17 -2.55 -7.90
C ASP A 148 -19.68 -1.20 -7.37
N GLY A 149 -19.60 -0.17 -8.20
CA GLY A 149 -19.92 1.22 -7.84
C GLY A 149 -18.79 2.19 -8.12
N GLN A 150 -18.99 3.45 -7.74
CA GLN A 150 -18.05 4.56 -7.95
C GLN A 150 -18.00 5.47 -6.71
N PRO A 151 -16.82 6.05 -6.38
CA PRO A 151 -16.74 7.09 -5.37
C PRO A 151 -17.61 8.30 -5.74
N ILE A 152 -18.16 8.97 -4.73
CA ILE A 152 -19.05 10.12 -4.91
C ILE A 152 -18.34 11.37 -4.41
N VAL A 153 -18.25 12.41 -5.23
CA VAL A 153 -17.82 13.74 -4.76
C VAL A 153 -19.00 14.38 -4.03
N VAL A 154 -18.88 14.50 -2.71
CA VAL A 154 -19.91 15.10 -1.85
C VAL A 154 -19.88 16.62 -1.98
N GLU A 155 -18.68 17.17 -1.99
CA GLU A 155 -18.45 18.62 -2.06
C GLU A 155 -17.11 18.89 -2.73
N GLU A 156 -17.04 19.98 -3.50
CA GLU A 156 -15.80 20.45 -4.13
C GLU A 156 -15.81 21.98 -4.16
N VAL A 157 -14.82 22.60 -3.51
CA VAL A 157 -14.67 24.05 -3.43
C VAL A 157 -13.21 24.42 -3.61
N GLY A 158 -12.89 25.07 -4.72
CA GLY A 158 -11.52 25.46 -5.05
C GLY A 158 -10.58 24.26 -5.08
N GLY A 159 -9.46 24.34 -4.35
CA GLY A 159 -8.48 23.26 -4.24
C GLY A 159 -8.87 22.13 -3.27
N ILE A 160 -10.13 22.06 -2.80
CA ILE A 160 -10.58 21.11 -1.78
C ILE A 160 -11.72 20.24 -2.31
N ALA A 161 -11.73 18.94 -1.99
CA ALA A 161 -12.87 18.06 -2.22
C ALA A 161 -13.13 17.08 -1.07
N ILE A 162 -14.39 16.75 -0.86
CA ILE A 162 -14.85 15.71 0.07
C ILE A 162 -15.44 14.57 -0.77
N ILE A 163 -14.96 13.35 -0.54
CA ILE A 163 -15.32 12.15 -1.30
C ILE A 163 -15.90 11.11 -0.35
N ASP A 164 -17.02 10.51 -0.77
CA ASP A 164 -17.59 9.32 -0.16
C ASP A 164 -17.15 8.09 -0.94
N GLY A 165 -16.42 7.19 -0.27
CA GLY A 165 -15.90 5.96 -0.86
C GLY A 165 -16.96 4.90 -1.12
N SER A 166 -18.21 5.10 -0.69
CA SER A 166 -19.33 4.17 -0.91
C SER A 166 -19.03 2.73 -0.47
N ASN A 167 -18.20 2.57 0.57
CA ASN A 167 -17.72 1.29 1.07
C ASN A 167 -17.09 0.39 -0.02
N LEU A 168 -16.46 1.01 -1.03
CA LEU A 168 -15.78 0.31 -2.12
C LEU A 168 -14.41 -0.24 -1.69
N LEU A 169 -13.75 -0.94 -2.60
CA LEU A 169 -12.36 -1.38 -2.47
C LEU A 169 -11.42 -0.19 -2.22
N GLY A 170 -10.79 -0.16 -1.05
CA GLY A 170 -10.06 1.01 -0.57
C GLY A 170 -8.98 1.52 -1.51
N VAL A 171 -8.18 0.63 -2.13
CA VAL A 171 -7.16 1.06 -3.11
C VAL A 171 -7.75 1.73 -4.34
N THR A 172 -8.93 1.30 -4.80
CA THR A 172 -9.58 1.89 -5.97
C THR A 172 -10.06 3.30 -5.64
N VAL A 173 -10.64 3.48 -4.45
CA VAL A 173 -11.04 4.79 -3.95
C VAL A 173 -9.83 5.68 -3.67
N GLY A 174 -8.75 5.12 -3.13
CA GLY A 174 -7.52 5.84 -2.84
C GLY A 174 -6.85 6.38 -4.10
N ASN A 175 -6.78 5.58 -5.17
CA ASN A 175 -6.28 6.02 -6.48
C ASN A 175 -7.15 7.15 -7.05
N TYR A 176 -8.47 7.05 -6.93
CA TYR A 176 -9.38 8.12 -7.32
C TYR A 176 -9.11 9.42 -6.53
N CYS A 177 -8.93 9.32 -5.21
CA CYS A 177 -8.65 10.48 -4.36
C CYS A 177 -7.29 11.11 -4.65
N ALA A 178 -6.25 10.31 -4.85
CA ALA A 178 -4.92 10.79 -5.25
C ALA A 178 -4.98 11.50 -6.60
N SER A 179 -5.65 10.91 -7.59
CA SER A 179 -5.88 11.53 -8.90
C SER A 179 -6.63 12.85 -8.79
N LYS A 180 -7.69 12.89 -7.97
CA LYS A 180 -8.45 14.11 -7.71
C LYS A 180 -7.58 15.20 -7.05
N ALA A 181 -6.76 14.84 -6.05
CA ALA A 181 -5.86 15.77 -5.39
C ALA A 181 -4.83 16.34 -6.37
N MET A 182 -4.23 15.51 -7.24
CA MET A 182 -3.32 15.96 -8.29
C MET A 182 -4.01 16.90 -9.29
N HIS A 183 -5.24 16.57 -9.71
CA HIS A 183 -6.02 17.42 -10.59
C HIS A 183 -6.31 18.80 -9.96
N LEU A 184 -6.72 18.84 -8.70
CA LEU A 184 -6.95 20.09 -7.96
C LEU A 184 -5.66 20.89 -7.80
N ALA A 185 -4.55 20.23 -7.44
CA ALA A 185 -3.24 20.87 -7.32
C ALA A 185 -2.77 21.47 -8.65
N SER A 186 -3.03 20.81 -9.78
CA SER A 186 -2.69 21.36 -11.09
C SER A 186 -3.48 22.62 -11.44
N ARG A 187 -4.71 22.76 -10.94
CA ARG A 187 -5.58 23.92 -11.22
C ARG A 187 -5.38 25.07 -10.26
N TYR A 188 -5.25 24.76 -8.97
CA TYR A 188 -5.27 25.75 -7.88
C TYR A 188 -3.92 25.90 -7.16
N GLY A 189 -2.89 25.15 -7.57
CA GLY A 189 -1.59 25.06 -6.90
C GLY A 189 -1.58 24.09 -5.72
N ILE A 190 -2.75 23.84 -5.12
CA ILE A 190 -2.98 22.93 -3.99
C ILE A 190 -4.21 22.07 -4.26
N GLY A 191 -4.15 20.82 -3.83
CA GLY A 191 -5.23 19.85 -3.85
C GLY A 191 -5.31 19.15 -2.51
N PHE A 192 -6.43 19.29 -1.82
CA PHE A 192 -6.70 18.64 -0.55
C PHE A 192 -8.00 17.85 -0.65
N VAL A 193 -7.91 16.55 -0.47
CA VAL A 193 -9.04 15.63 -0.62
C VAL A 193 -9.25 14.89 0.68
N VAL A 194 -10.48 14.94 1.18
CA VAL A 194 -10.92 14.22 2.37
C VAL A 194 -11.82 13.08 1.92
N LEU A 195 -11.50 11.86 2.32
CA LEU A 195 -12.24 10.65 2.00
C LEU A 195 -12.87 10.05 3.26
N ARG A 196 -14.16 9.70 3.15
CA ARG A 196 -14.93 9.00 4.19
C ARG A 196 -15.57 7.73 3.63
N ASN A 197 -16.08 6.86 4.51
CA ASN A 197 -16.87 5.68 4.14
C ASN A 197 -16.16 4.78 3.11
N THR A 198 -14.97 4.30 3.45
CA THR A 198 -14.12 3.45 2.60
C THR A 198 -13.49 2.34 3.42
N ASN A 199 -12.99 1.31 2.71
CA ASN A 199 -12.12 0.30 3.28
C ASN A 199 -10.66 0.76 3.32
N SER A 200 -9.80 -0.07 3.92
CA SER A 200 -8.35 0.17 4.00
C SER A 200 -7.75 0.45 2.63
N VAL A 201 -7.06 1.59 2.51
CA VAL A 201 -6.49 2.07 1.24
C VAL A 201 -5.04 1.60 1.04
N GLY A 202 -4.43 0.88 1.98
CA GLY A 202 -3.02 0.50 1.90
C GLY A 202 -2.04 1.62 2.28
N PRO A 203 -0.73 1.45 2.06
CA PRO A 203 0.28 2.42 2.50
C PRO A 203 0.16 3.77 1.81
N GLY A 204 0.25 4.87 2.57
CA GLY A 204 0.19 6.23 2.04
C GLY A 204 1.32 6.55 1.05
N GLN A 205 2.46 5.87 1.18
CA GLN A 205 3.63 5.96 0.32
C GLN A 205 3.31 5.58 -1.14
N PHE A 206 2.38 4.63 -1.33
CA PHE A 206 1.94 4.20 -2.65
C PHE A 206 1.35 5.39 -3.45
N TYR A 207 0.54 6.21 -2.79
CA TYR A 207 -0.09 7.39 -3.40
C TYR A 207 0.89 8.56 -3.52
N ALA A 208 1.76 8.74 -2.53
CA ALA A 208 2.80 9.76 -2.59
C ALA A 208 3.76 9.53 -3.77
N LYS A 209 4.11 8.26 -4.04
CA LYS A 209 4.93 7.89 -5.20
C LYS A 209 4.27 8.31 -6.52
N GLN A 210 2.98 8.01 -6.70
CA GLN A 210 2.22 8.43 -7.89
C GLN A 210 2.23 9.96 -8.08
N MET A 211 2.16 10.74 -6.99
CA MET A 211 2.24 12.21 -7.07
C MET A 211 3.62 12.69 -7.52
N VAL A 212 4.69 12.06 -7.03
CA VAL A 212 6.07 12.39 -7.40
C VAL A 212 6.35 12.07 -8.87
N GLU A 213 5.84 10.95 -9.38
CA GLU A 213 6.01 10.53 -10.78
C GLU A 213 5.46 11.57 -11.78
N VAL A 214 4.47 12.37 -11.39
CA VAL A 214 3.93 13.47 -12.22
C VAL A 214 4.51 14.85 -11.87
N GLY A 215 5.63 14.89 -11.15
CA GLY A 215 6.31 16.12 -10.77
C GLY A 215 5.57 16.95 -9.71
N MET A 216 4.66 16.33 -8.96
CA MET A 216 3.97 16.95 -7.84
C MET A 216 4.55 16.47 -6.50
N LYS A 217 4.23 17.18 -5.42
CA LYS A 217 4.63 16.80 -4.06
C LYS A 217 3.39 16.63 -3.23
N GLY A 218 3.36 15.61 -2.40
CA GLY A 218 2.19 15.33 -1.58
C GLY A 218 2.42 14.25 -0.54
N PHE A 219 1.42 14.06 0.30
CA PHE A 219 1.36 12.99 1.26
C PHE A 219 -0.08 12.48 1.38
N SER A 220 -0.21 11.22 1.77
CA SER A 220 -1.48 10.61 2.13
C SER A 220 -1.41 10.26 3.62
N ARG A 221 -2.34 10.78 4.41
CA ARG A 221 -2.48 10.46 5.84
C ARG A 221 -3.71 9.60 6.03
N ILE A 222 -3.54 8.52 6.79
CA ILE A 222 -4.55 7.49 7.01
C ILE A 222 -4.88 7.39 8.51
N PRO A 223 -5.74 8.27 9.07
CA PRO A 223 -6.36 8.00 10.35
C PRO A 223 -7.45 6.91 10.25
N GLU A 224 -7.85 6.36 11.40
CA GLU A 224 -8.70 5.15 11.47
C GLU A 224 -10.10 5.27 10.85
N ASN A 225 -10.59 6.46 10.45
CA ASN A 225 -11.95 6.65 9.92
C ASN A 225 -12.14 7.78 8.88
N VAL A 226 -11.08 8.54 8.57
CA VAL A 226 -11.08 9.62 7.57
C VAL A 226 -9.73 9.54 6.87
N PHE A 227 -9.67 9.70 5.56
CA PHE A 227 -8.41 9.65 4.81
C PHE A 227 -8.15 11.02 4.19
N GLU A 228 -6.92 11.50 4.31
CA GLU A 228 -6.53 12.82 3.86
C GLU A 228 -5.45 12.69 2.78
N TYR A 229 -5.74 13.19 1.58
CA TYR A 229 -4.80 13.26 0.47
C TYR A 229 -4.45 14.71 0.23
N PHE A 230 -3.17 15.04 0.33
CA PHE A 230 -2.66 16.38 0.13
C PHE A 230 -1.64 16.38 -1.00
N CYS A 231 -1.81 17.25 -1.97
CA CYS A 231 -0.92 17.42 -3.11
C CYS A 231 -0.74 18.91 -3.42
N TYR A 232 0.44 19.30 -3.87
CA TYR A 232 0.73 20.66 -4.29
C TYR A 232 1.77 20.68 -5.42
N LYS A 233 1.70 21.72 -6.25
CA LYS A 233 2.62 21.96 -7.37
C LYS A 233 3.20 23.37 -7.24
N PHE A 234 4.51 23.48 -7.08
CA PHE A 234 5.19 24.78 -7.18
C PHE A 234 5.16 25.24 -8.64
N LYS A 235 4.84 26.51 -8.87
CA LYS A 235 5.00 27.18 -10.16
C LYS A 235 6.46 27.54 -10.38
#